data_AF-A0A2P7TVZ0-F1
#
_entry.id   AF-A0A2P7TVZ0-F1
#
_cell.length_a   1.000
_cell.length_b   1.000
_cell.length_c   1.000
_cell.angle_alpha   90.00
_cell.angle_beta   90.00
_cell.angle_gamma   90.00
#
_symmetry.space_group_name_H-M   'P 1'
#
loop_
_entity.id
_entity.type
_entity.pdbx_description
1 polymer ?
#
loop_
_entity_poly.entity_id
_entity_poly.type
_entity_poly.pdbx_seq_one_letter_code
_entity_poly.pdbx_strand_id
1 'polypeptide(L)'
;MKRLILLISLCLLTTNFLQLSAQPVGINFCHDSWENLLQKARNEGKYVFVELYGNTCIHCRNMDTFVFTHPNVYILYNQHFVSTKINYSEDSQDFSYYELAHSYSVDLSGEVLPVLLYFDYEGNLIRKETGGKSITDMIYIGNKVITNPYENGIIAGMNEPPAASNGGSMYDGKQPSDRPTTPLTEREVQVKNTQNYVQAGGFQSTSDPAPEFFNTQSPPPLVIKTPEQPSTRQPQDKPRFNDRPDVRAGSSVVVVSSQMEADYKRLNELRQYFRYSDTTTNQNTIIEYAYLLKKLHQAFNQVVNYYLELEKANLYKEQNKNFIYDFAINLENKAIDYLVADIQYYKTRKGGEAVNSQVKNAINYTVLTAIREKDRKLFTKAEQVIYRSHLPNYETFLFEMRSLFYQGIEDWSAYSKMVSRYMEENTISDPVVLNDIALKFQRNVNDKKMLKKAIGWVQESIRIENEFYNNYTYALLLVRTNEPQKAYSAAQNAIYVAQMRRDGTDISAALQLVDRLSSEFGDYHDD
;
A
#
# COMPACT_ATOMS: atom_id res chain seq x y z
N MET A 1 50.74 -21.11 34.85
CA MET A 1 49.31 -20.97 35.24
C MET A 1 48.83 -19.51 35.24
N LYS A 2 49.13 -18.65 36.22
CA LYS A 2 48.51 -17.29 36.33
C LYS A 2 48.53 -16.43 35.04
N ARG A 3 49.63 -16.42 34.26
CA ARG A 3 49.70 -15.69 32.97
C ARG A 3 48.87 -16.30 31.82
N LEU A 4 48.51 -17.59 31.89
CA LEU A 4 47.70 -18.28 30.87
C LEU A 4 46.20 -17.97 31.07
N ILE A 5 45.75 -17.91 32.32
CA ILE A 5 44.38 -17.54 32.70
C ILE A 5 44.06 -16.12 32.22
N LEU A 6 45.01 -15.19 32.32
CA LEU A 6 44.82 -13.79 31.92
C LEU A 6 44.61 -13.63 30.39
N LEU A 7 45.23 -14.48 29.56
CA LEU A 7 45.04 -14.48 28.10
C LEU A 7 43.69 -15.07 27.69
N ILE A 8 43.24 -16.14 28.36
CA ILE A 8 41.92 -16.74 28.13
C ILE A 8 40.82 -15.75 28.54
N SER A 9 40.99 -15.04 29.66
CA SER A 9 40.06 -13.99 30.09
C SER A 9 39.96 -12.81 29.13
N LEU A 10 41.02 -12.50 28.37
CA LEU A 10 41.03 -11.40 27.40
C LEU A 10 40.31 -11.78 26.09
N CYS A 11 40.42 -13.03 25.63
CA CYS A 11 39.70 -13.51 24.44
C CYS A 11 38.18 -13.66 24.65
N LEU A 12 37.72 -13.80 25.90
CA LEU A 12 36.29 -13.92 26.23
C LEU A 12 35.55 -12.57 26.29
N LEU A 13 36.26 -11.44 26.15
CA LEU A 13 35.67 -10.09 26.11
C LEU A 13 35.40 -9.58 24.69
N THR A 14 35.93 -10.23 23.65
CA THR A 14 35.83 -9.76 22.26
C THR A 14 34.71 -10.44 21.44
N THR A 15 33.96 -11.36 22.03
CA THR A 15 32.90 -12.13 21.33
C THR A 15 31.51 -11.49 21.38
N ASN A 16 31.30 -10.43 22.19
CA ASN A 16 30.05 -9.64 22.18
C ASN A 16 30.04 -8.57 21.07
N PHE A 17 30.46 -8.95 19.86
CA PHE A 17 29.93 -8.29 18.67
C PHE A 17 28.47 -8.72 18.55
N LEU A 18 27.54 -7.85 19.00
CA LEU A 18 26.16 -8.00 18.57
C LEU A 18 26.17 -8.00 17.05
N GLN A 19 25.69 -9.10 16.45
CA GLN A 19 25.35 -9.10 15.03
C GLN A 19 24.19 -8.12 14.87
N LEU A 20 24.53 -6.88 14.52
CA LEU A 20 23.58 -5.88 14.05
C LEU A 20 23.08 -6.36 12.68
N SER A 21 22.20 -7.35 12.69
CA SER A 21 21.46 -7.75 11.51
C SER A 21 20.75 -6.49 11.01
N ALA A 22 21.00 -6.15 9.75
CA ALA A 22 20.20 -5.12 9.10
C ALA A 22 18.76 -5.64 9.10
N GLN A 23 17.92 -5.03 9.95
CA GLN A 23 16.47 -5.21 9.87
C GLN A 23 16.07 -4.93 8.41
N PRO A 24 15.17 -5.74 7.80
CA PRO A 24 14.73 -5.51 6.44
C PRO A 24 14.23 -4.06 6.32
N VAL A 25 14.65 -3.36 5.25
CA VAL A 25 14.35 -1.93 5.08
C VAL A 25 12.90 -1.79 4.60
N GLY A 26 11.96 -1.88 5.54
CA GLY A 26 10.54 -1.71 5.27
C GLY A 26 9.65 -2.11 6.44
N ILE A 27 8.34 -2.18 6.17
CA ILE A 27 7.36 -2.67 7.15
C ILE A 27 7.66 -4.13 7.46
N ASN A 28 7.70 -4.45 8.76
CA ASN A 28 7.90 -5.79 9.29
C ASN A 28 6.59 -6.58 9.17
N PHE A 29 6.23 -6.95 7.95
CA PHE A 29 5.12 -7.84 7.67
C PHE A 29 5.40 -9.25 8.23
N CYS A 30 4.49 -9.77 9.05
CA CYS A 30 4.55 -11.14 9.57
C CYS A 30 3.35 -11.97 9.07
N HIS A 31 3.65 -13.18 8.60
CA HIS A 31 2.67 -14.18 8.20
C HIS A 31 2.51 -15.19 9.34
N ASP A 32 1.29 -15.29 9.88
CA ASP A 32 0.91 -16.04 11.08
C ASP A 32 -0.60 -16.37 11.00
N SER A 33 -1.24 -16.87 12.05
CA SER A 33 -2.72 -16.95 12.12
C SER A 33 -3.36 -15.61 12.49
N TRP A 34 -4.62 -15.37 12.10
CA TRP A 34 -5.35 -14.14 12.50
C TRP A 34 -5.47 -14.01 14.03
N GLU A 35 -5.70 -15.12 14.75
CA GLU A 35 -5.72 -15.16 16.21
C GLU A 35 -4.36 -14.75 16.80
N ASN A 36 -3.25 -15.25 16.25
CA ASN A 36 -1.90 -14.88 16.69
C ASN A 36 -1.57 -13.42 16.38
N LEU A 37 -2.02 -12.87 15.23
CA LEU A 37 -1.87 -11.45 14.91
C LEU A 37 -2.62 -10.56 15.91
N LEU A 38 -3.88 -10.90 16.26
CA LEU A 38 -4.66 -10.16 17.26
C LEU A 38 -4.06 -10.31 18.68
N GLN A 39 -3.64 -11.52 19.06
CA GLN A 39 -2.99 -11.75 20.35
C GLN A 39 -1.67 -10.97 20.46
N LYS A 40 -0.86 -10.95 19.40
CA LYS A 40 0.36 -10.15 19.31
C LYS A 40 0.07 -8.65 19.36
N ALA A 41 -0.95 -8.18 18.66
CA ALA A 41 -1.37 -6.77 18.70
C ALA A 41 -1.82 -6.36 20.11
N ARG A 42 -2.62 -7.20 20.79
CA ARG A 42 -3.04 -7.02 22.18
C ARG A 42 -1.86 -7.00 23.16
N ASN A 43 -0.89 -7.90 22.98
CA ASN A 43 0.31 -7.99 23.82
C ASN A 43 1.31 -6.84 23.59
N GLU A 44 1.44 -6.35 22.35
CA GLU A 44 2.34 -5.24 22.00
C GLU A 44 1.68 -3.85 22.16
N GLY A 45 0.38 -3.77 22.46
CA GLY A 45 -0.36 -2.51 22.55
C GLY A 45 -0.56 -1.81 21.20
N LYS A 46 -0.71 -2.59 20.12
CA LYS A 46 -0.73 -2.14 18.72
C LYS A 46 -2.09 -2.37 18.06
N TYR A 47 -2.29 -1.70 16.94
CA TYR A 47 -3.34 -2.02 15.97
C TYR A 47 -2.89 -3.17 15.06
N VAL A 48 -3.79 -3.72 14.24
CA VAL A 48 -3.40 -4.59 13.11
C VAL A 48 -3.52 -3.81 11.81
N PHE A 49 -2.49 -3.85 10.97
CA PHE A 49 -2.50 -3.34 9.60
C PHE A 49 -2.45 -4.51 8.62
N VAL A 50 -3.33 -4.48 7.63
CA VAL A 50 -3.46 -5.52 6.61
C VAL A 50 -3.47 -4.86 5.23
N GLU A 51 -2.56 -5.27 4.34
CA GLU A 51 -2.70 -5.00 2.91
C GLU A 51 -3.30 -6.23 2.20
N LEU A 52 -4.41 -6.03 1.48
CA LEU A 52 -4.85 -6.95 0.42
C LEU A 52 -4.15 -6.54 -0.88
N TYR A 53 -3.38 -7.46 -1.47
CA TYR A 53 -2.62 -7.23 -2.69
C TYR A 53 -2.87 -8.33 -3.73
N GLY A 54 -2.41 -8.09 -4.97
CA GLY A 54 -2.44 -9.09 -6.04
C GLY A 54 -1.15 -9.13 -6.88
N ASN A 55 -0.87 -10.26 -7.52
CA ASN A 55 0.36 -10.54 -8.25
C ASN A 55 0.58 -9.57 -9.43
N THR A 56 -0.50 -9.26 -10.15
CA THR A 56 -0.53 -8.30 -11.27
C THR A 56 -0.72 -6.84 -10.85
N CYS A 57 -0.90 -6.57 -9.55
CA CYS A 57 -1.20 -5.24 -9.02
C CYS A 57 0.03 -4.30 -9.06
N ILE A 58 0.09 -3.43 -10.08
CA ILE A 58 1.14 -2.41 -10.22
C ILE A 58 1.18 -1.47 -9.00
N HIS A 59 0.02 -1.06 -8.47
CA HIS A 59 -0.05 -0.17 -7.31
C HIS A 59 0.52 -0.82 -6.05
N CYS A 60 0.22 -2.09 -5.80
CA CYS A 60 0.72 -2.85 -4.66
C CYS A 60 2.26 -3.02 -4.74
N ARG A 61 2.76 -3.39 -5.93
CA ARG A 61 4.21 -3.49 -6.20
C ARG A 61 4.95 -2.16 -5.98
N ASN A 62 4.30 -1.03 -6.29
CA ASN A 62 4.82 0.30 -5.99
C ASN A 62 4.79 0.63 -4.49
N MET A 63 3.78 0.17 -3.75
CA MET A 63 3.75 0.28 -2.28
C MET A 63 4.92 -0.48 -1.66
N ASP A 64 5.10 -1.75 -2.03
CA ASP A 64 6.24 -2.58 -1.61
C ASP A 64 7.58 -1.92 -1.91
N THR A 65 7.77 -1.43 -3.13
CA THR A 65 9.10 -0.95 -3.57
C THR A 65 9.45 0.43 -3.01
N PHE A 66 8.47 1.34 -2.86
CA PHE A 66 8.74 2.78 -2.61
C PHE A 66 8.08 3.37 -1.37
N VAL A 67 7.05 2.73 -0.81
CA VAL A 67 6.22 3.33 0.25
C VAL A 67 6.41 2.59 1.56
N PHE A 68 6.22 1.27 1.60
CA PHE A 68 6.50 0.45 2.76
C PHE A 68 8.00 0.41 3.10
N THR A 69 8.89 0.60 2.12
CA THR A 69 10.35 0.74 2.30
C THR A 69 10.79 2.12 2.82
N HIS A 70 9.91 3.13 2.82
CA HIS A 70 10.29 4.48 3.20
C HIS A 70 10.41 4.63 4.74
N PRO A 71 11.51 5.20 5.29
CA PRO A 71 11.73 5.28 6.74
C PRO A 71 10.57 5.86 7.55
N ASN A 72 10.00 7.00 7.12
CA ASN A 72 8.89 7.62 7.85
C ASN A 72 7.59 6.78 7.82
N VAL A 73 7.47 5.82 6.90
CA VAL A 73 6.36 4.86 6.88
C VAL A 73 6.70 3.67 7.76
N TYR A 74 7.81 2.95 7.52
CA TYR A 74 8.07 1.72 8.29
C TYR A 74 8.37 1.96 9.77
N ILE A 75 8.97 3.09 10.15
CA ILE A 75 9.18 3.40 11.57
C ILE A 75 7.82 3.58 12.27
N LEU A 76 6.91 4.37 11.66
CA LEU A 76 5.54 4.56 12.16
C LEU A 76 4.78 3.23 12.23
N TYR A 77 4.84 2.44 11.16
CA TYR A 77 4.07 1.20 11.06
C TYR A 77 4.60 0.11 11.99
N ASN A 78 5.92 -0.13 12.03
CA ASN A 78 6.51 -1.13 12.92
C ASN A 78 6.37 -0.77 14.41
N GLN A 79 6.28 0.53 14.74
CA GLN A 79 6.06 1.02 16.10
C GLN A 79 4.60 0.86 16.57
N HIS A 80 3.60 1.00 15.70
CA HIS A 80 2.19 1.09 16.10
C HIS A 80 1.27 -0.02 15.57
N PHE A 81 1.74 -0.85 14.64
CA PHE A 81 0.92 -1.88 13.99
C PHE A 81 1.65 -3.23 13.95
N VAL A 82 0.92 -4.30 14.27
CA VAL A 82 1.26 -5.63 13.78
C VAL A 82 0.81 -5.69 12.32
N SER A 83 1.75 -5.88 11.40
CA SER A 83 1.48 -5.74 9.96
C SER A 83 1.47 -7.09 9.26
N THR A 84 0.52 -7.33 8.34
CA THR A 84 0.49 -8.50 7.46
C THR A 84 0.07 -8.13 6.04
N LYS A 85 0.31 -9.04 5.08
CA LYS A 85 -0.09 -8.94 3.68
C LYS A 85 -0.86 -10.21 3.29
N ILE A 86 -1.99 -10.05 2.60
CA ILE A 86 -2.82 -11.15 2.08
C ILE A 86 -2.80 -11.10 0.57
N ASN A 87 -2.43 -12.20 -0.08
CA ASN A 87 -2.47 -12.32 -1.53
C ASN A 87 -3.88 -12.74 -1.97
N TYR A 88 -4.62 -11.81 -2.60
CA TYR A 88 -5.97 -12.03 -3.12
C TYR A 88 -5.97 -12.18 -4.66
N SER A 89 -4.92 -12.79 -5.22
CA SER A 89 -4.91 -13.16 -6.64
C SER A 89 -5.68 -14.47 -6.86
N GLU A 90 -6.27 -14.65 -8.04
CA GLU A 90 -6.95 -15.90 -8.42
C GLU A 90 -6.02 -17.13 -8.40
N ASP A 91 -4.70 -16.92 -8.59
CA ASP A 91 -3.63 -17.92 -8.48
C ASP A 91 -3.02 -18.05 -7.06
N SER A 92 -3.60 -17.39 -6.05
CA SER A 92 -3.13 -17.45 -4.66
C SER A 92 -3.50 -18.77 -3.97
N GLN A 93 -2.53 -19.37 -3.28
CA GLN A 93 -2.75 -20.53 -2.40
C GLN A 93 -2.97 -20.13 -0.93
N ASP A 94 -2.93 -18.83 -0.60
CA ASP A 94 -3.11 -18.33 0.76
C ASP A 94 -4.60 -18.11 1.10
N PHE A 95 -5.32 -19.22 1.25
CA PHE A 95 -6.73 -19.20 1.65
C PHE A 95 -6.96 -18.77 3.11
N SER A 96 -5.90 -18.64 3.92
CA SER A 96 -6.00 -18.46 5.38
C SER A 96 -6.69 -17.16 5.82
N TYR A 97 -6.82 -16.20 4.90
CA TYR A 97 -7.56 -14.95 5.09
C TYR A 97 -8.58 -14.65 3.99
N TYR A 98 -8.92 -15.61 3.13
CA TYR A 98 -9.79 -15.36 1.97
C TYR A 98 -11.17 -14.82 2.40
N GLU A 99 -11.76 -15.39 3.46
CA GLU A 99 -13.04 -14.93 4.03
C GLU A 99 -12.94 -13.50 4.60
N LEU A 100 -11.79 -13.11 5.18
CA LEU A 100 -11.53 -11.76 5.69
C LEU A 100 -11.41 -10.73 4.56
N ALA A 101 -10.76 -11.10 3.45
CA ALA A 101 -10.63 -10.26 2.27
C ALA A 101 -11.99 -10.05 1.57
N HIS A 102 -12.75 -11.14 1.40
CA HIS A 102 -14.03 -11.16 0.69
C HIS A 102 -15.14 -10.45 1.48
N SER A 103 -15.21 -10.64 2.80
CA SER A 103 -16.22 -10.00 3.66
C SER A 103 -16.11 -8.46 3.74
N TYR A 104 -14.93 -7.89 3.46
CA TYR A 104 -14.71 -6.45 3.50
C TYR A 104 -14.60 -5.76 2.13
N SER A 105 -14.60 -6.49 1.00
CA SER A 105 -14.51 -5.89 -0.34
C SER A 105 -15.30 -6.66 -1.40
N VAL A 106 -16.45 -6.10 -1.78
CA VAL A 106 -17.37 -6.68 -2.80
C VAL A 106 -16.92 -6.43 -4.25
N ASP A 107 -16.06 -5.43 -4.47
CA ASP A 107 -15.32 -5.20 -5.72
C ASP A 107 -13.83 -5.13 -5.37
N LEU A 108 -13.03 -5.96 -6.04
CA LEU A 108 -11.58 -6.03 -5.94
C LEU A 108 -10.92 -6.07 -7.33
N SER A 109 -11.56 -5.44 -8.31
CA SER A 109 -10.90 -5.10 -9.58
C SER A 109 -9.60 -4.31 -9.33
N GLY A 110 -8.67 -4.36 -10.29
CA GLY A 110 -7.31 -3.77 -10.15
C GLY A 110 -7.26 -2.25 -9.93
N GLU A 111 -8.40 -1.56 -10.01
CA GLU A 111 -8.58 -0.13 -9.69
C GLU A 111 -8.74 0.10 -8.17
N VAL A 112 -9.17 -0.93 -7.42
CA VAL A 112 -9.42 -0.89 -5.97
C VAL A 112 -8.19 -1.31 -5.15
N LEU A 113 -7.28 -2.09 -5.73
CA LEU A 113 -6.09 -2.63 -5.06
C LEU A 113 -4.91 -1.63 -5.04
N PRO A 114 -4.05 -1.66 -4.00
CA PRO A 114 -4.21 -2.43 -2.76
C PRO A 114 -5.34 -1.89 -1.87
N VAL A 115 -5.93 -2.78 -1.08
CA VAL A 115 -6.83 -2.38 0.00
C VAL A 115 -6.07 -2.38 1.32
N LEU A 116 -6.16 -1.28 2.05
CA LEU A 116 -5.46 -1.06 3.31
C LEU A 116 -6.51 -1.10 4.43
N LEU A 117 -6.54 -2.20 5.18
CA LEU A 117 -7.44 -2.41 6.31
C LEU A 117 -6.70 -2.21 7.63
N TYR A 118 -7.38 -1.59 8.60
CA TYR A 118 -6.86 -1.30 9.91
C TYR A 118 -7.85 -1.76 10.97
N PHE A 119 -7.37 -2.54 11.92
CA PHE A 119 -8.17 -3.13 12.99
C PHE A 119 -7.62 -2.77 14.37
N ASP A 120 -8.48 -2.76 15.38
CA ASP A 120 -8.03 -2.76 16.78
C ASP A 120 -7.55 -4.16 17.22
N TYR A 121 -7.06 -4.27 18.46
CA TYR A 121 -6.59 -5.54 19.05
C TYR A 121 -7.74 -6.50 19.42
N GLU A 122 -8.99 -6.15 19.11
CA GLU A 122 -10.19 -6.97 19.31
C GLU A 122 -10.76 -7.48 17.98
N GLY A 123 -10.14 -7.10 16.85
CA GLY A 123 -10.52 -7.52 15.52
C GLY A 123 -11.61 -6.67 14.87
N ASN A 124 -11.97 -5.52 15.45
CA ASN A 124 -12.92 -4.61 14.83
C ASN A 124 -12.22 -3.81 13.72
N LEU A 125 -12.79 -3.77 12.52
CA LEU A 125 -12.34 -2.93 11.42
C LEU A 125 -12.68 -1.47 11.74
N ILE A 126 -11.65 -0.63 11.89
CA ILE A 126 -11.77 0.79 12.25
C ILE A 126 -11.44 1.74 11.09
N ARG A 127 -10.67 1.28 10.09
CA ARG A 127 -10.46 2.03 8.84
C ARG A 127 -10.23 1.10 7.65
N LYS A 128 -10.78 1.49 6.49
CA LYS A 128 -10.49 0.93 5.17
C LYS A 128 -10.11 2.06 4.22
N GLU A 129 -9.05 1.87 3.45
CA GLU A 129 -8.63 2.76 2.35
C GLU A 129 -8.35 1.89 1.10
N THR A 130 -8.53 2.43 -0.11
CA THR A 130 -8.39 1.67 -1.38
C THR A 130 -7.48 2.36 -2.38
N GLY A 131 -6.84 1.58 -3.26
CA GLY A 131 -5.87 2.03 -4.24
C GLY A 131 -4.51 2.41 -3.65
N GLY A 132 -3.52 2.65 -4.52
CA GLY A 132 -2.18 3.07 -4.11
C GLY A 132 -2.16 4.37 -3.29
N LYS A 133 -1.11 4.55 -2.48
CA LYS A 133 -0.90 5.73 -1.62
C LYS A 133 0.48 6.33 -1.84
N SER A 134 0.63 7.63 -1.61
CA SER A 134 1.96 8.21 -1.42
C SER A 134 2.49 7.94 -0.01
N ILE A 135 3.79 8.19 0.17
CA ILE A 135 4.45 8.23 1.48
C ILE A 135 3.69 9.14 2.46
N THR A 136 3.26 10.32 1.99
CA THR A 136 2.51 11.29 2.80
C THR A 136 1.14 10.76 3.21
N ASP A 137 0.42 10.10 2.29
CA ASP A 137 -0.92 9.59 2.58
C ASP A 137 -0.85 8.42 3.58
N MET A 138 0.13 7.51 3.43
CA MET A 138 0.37 6.43 4.41
C MET A 138 0.68 6.96 5.80
N ILE A 139 1.53 7.99 5.90
CA ILE A 139 1.83 8.64 7.19
C ILE A 139 0.56 9.28 7.76
N TYR A 140 -0.25 9.96 6.95
CA TYR A 140 -1.51 10.56 7.37
C TYR A 140 -2.53 9.52 7.86
N ILE A 141 -2.73 8.44 7.10
CA ILE A 141 -3.67 7.34 7.43
C ILE A 141 -3.22 6.64 8.71
N GLY A 142 -1.95 6.26 8.82
CA GLY A 142 -1.41 5.62 10.02
C GLY A 142 -1.57 6.49 11.26
N ASN A 143 -1.22 7.79 11.17
CA ASN A 143 -1.44 8.73 12.28
C ASN A 143 -2.94 8.90 12.61
N LYS A 144 -3.83 8.95 11.60
CA LYS A 144 -5.29 9.00 11.83
C LYS A 144 -5.79 7.83 12.65
N VAL A 145 -5.36 6.60 12.34
CA VAL A 145 -5.70 5.40 13.13
C VAL A 145 -5.13 5.47 14.55
N ILE A 146 -3.90 5.95 14.73
CA ILE A 146 -3.27 6.09 16.05
C ILE A 146 -3.98 7.15 16.91
N THR A 147 -4.34 8.31 16.34
CA THR A 147 -4.84 9.47 17.11
C THR A 147 -6.36 9.57 17.21
N ASN A 148 -7.10 9.03 16.25
CA ASN A 148 -8.56 9.02 16.25
C ASN A 148 -9.08 7.72 15.59
N PRO A 149 -8.81 6.54 16.19
CA PRO A 149 -9.12 5.23 15.60
C PRO A 149 -10.59 5.11 15.18
N TYR A 150 -11.51 5.54 16.05
CA TYR A 150 -12.95 5.42 15.87
C TYR A 150 -13.60 6.70 15.30
N GLU A 151 -12.86 7.50 14.51
CA GLU A 151 -13.36 8.74 13.89
C GLU A 151 -14.67 8.56 13.11
N ASN A 152 -14.81 7.40 12.46
CA ASN A 152 -15.99 7.00 11.70
C ASN A 152 -16.82 5.90 12.42
N GLY A 153 -16.55 5.67 13.71
CA GLY A 153 -17.00 4.49 14.45
C GLY A 153 -16.24 3.20 14.07
N ILE A 154 -16.78 2.06 14.49
CA ILE A 154 -16.38 0.74 14.00
C ILE A 154 -17.09 0.50 12.67
N ILE A 155 -16.34 0.19 11.62
CA ILE A 155 -16.85 -0.11 10.27
C ILE A 155 -17.48 -1.51 10.24
N ALA A 156 -16.85 -2.47 10.91
CA ALA A 156 -17.39 -3.80 11.16
C ALA A 156 -16.73 -4.40 12.41
N GLY A 157 -17.52 -4.98 13.32
CA GLY A 157 -16.98 -5.69 14.48
C GLY A 157 -16.80 -7.19 14.22
N MET A 158 -15.94 -7.84 15.01
CA MET A 158 -15.99 -9.31 15.12
C MET A 158 -17.25 -9.70 15.91
N ASN A 159 -18.35 -9.94 15.20
CA ASN A 159 -19.45 -10.73 15.73
C ASN A 159 -18.93 -12.13 16.07
N GLU A 160 -19.43 -12.74 17.15
CA GLU A 160 -19.25 -14.18 17.37
C GLU A 160 -19.73 -14.94 16.12
N PRO A 161 -19.05 -16.01 15.69
CA PRO A 161 -19.50 -16.82 14.56
C PRO A 161 -20.93 -17.30 14.85
N PRO A 162 -21.90 -17.07 13.95
CA PRO A 162 -23.31 -17.27 14.27
C PRO A 162 -23.57 -18.71 14.69
N ALA A 163 -23.92 -18.91 15.96
CA ALA A 163 -24.05 -20.21 16.58
C ALA A 163 -24.99 -21.10 15.74
N ALA A 164 -24.45 -22.22 15.27
CA ALA A 164 -24.98 -22.98 14.13
C ALA A 164 -26.50 -23.20 14.19
N SER A 165 -27.25 -22.40 13.43
CA SER A 165 -28.70 -22.42 13.44
C SER A 165 -29.20 -23.64 12.66
N ASN A 166 -29.36 -24.77 13.37
CA ASN A 166 -30.03 -25.98 12.88
C ASN A 166 -31.43 -25.63 12.33
N GLY A 167 -31.53 -25.43 11.03
CA GLY A 167 -32.69 -24.77 10.43
C GLY A 167 -32.82 -24.95 8.92
N GLY A 168 -33.32 -26.11 8.49
CA GLY A 168 -33.99 -26.26 7.19
C GLY A 168 -33.10 -26.48 5.96
N SER A 169 -32.80 -27.75 5.67
CA SER A 169 -32.59 -28.14 4.26
C SER A 169 -33.91 -27.97 3.49
N MET A 170 -33.89 -27.30 2.34
CA MET A 170 -35.04 -27.17 1.44
C MET A 170 -34.66 -27.55 0.00
N TYR A 171 -34.27 -28.81 -0.20
CA TYR A 171 -34.29 -29.47 -1.50
C TYR A 171 -35.02 -30.80 -1.36
N ASP A 172 -36.31 -30.81 -1.70
CA ASP A 172 -37.20 -31.96 -1.56
C ASP A 172 -37.18 -32.83 -2.83
N GLY A 173 -36.39 -33.91 -2.77
CA GLY A 173 -36.14 -34.84 -3.89
C GLY A 173 -36.60 -36.25 -3.55
N LYS A 174 -37.81 -36.62 -4.00
CA LYS A 174 -38.47 -37.91 -3.71
C LYS A 174 -37.62 -39.14 -4.04
N GLN A 175 -37.63 -40.14 -3.16
CA GLN A 175 -38.12 -41.50 -3.45
C GLN A 175 -38.49 -42.27 -2.14
N PRO A 176 -39.21 -43.42 -2.17
CA PRO A 176 -40.16 -43.80 -1.11
C PRO A 176 -39.84 -45.10 -0.31
N SER A 177 -40.76 -45.46 0.60
CA SER A 177 -40.90 -46.73 1.35
C SER A 177 -39.82 -47.02 2.43
N ASP A 178 -40.12 -47.58 3.61
CA ASP A 178 -41.37 -48.17 4.12
C ASP A 178 -41.59 -47.97 5.65
N ARG A 179 -42.76 -48.39 6.15
CA ARG A 179 -43.16 -48.43 7.59
C ARG A 179 -43.11 -49.88 8.14
N PRO A 180 -43.45 -50.16 9.43
CA PRO A 180 -42.91 -49.65 10.71
C PRO A 180 -42.66 -50.81 11.73
N THR A 181 -42.20 -50.54 12.98
CA THR A 181 -42.73 -51.20 14.21
C THR A 181 -42.20 -50.60 15.53
N THR A 182 -43.13 -50.08 16.35
CA THR A 182 -43.31 -50.13 17.83
C THR A 182 -42.14 -50.16 18.87
N PRO A 183 -42.37 -49.64 20.11
CA PRO A 183 -41.34 -49.41 21.16
C PRO A 183 -41.44 -50.39 22.36
N LEU A 184 -40.65 -50.16 23.43
CA LEU A 184 -41.07 -50.22 24.86
C LEU A 184 -39.92 -49.86 25.85
N THR A 185 -40.22 -49.01 26.86
CA THR A 185 -39.82 -49.00 28.32
C THR A 185 -38.42 -49.44 28.83
N GLU A 186 -37.90 -49.07 30.03
CA GLU A 186 -38.46 -48.38 31.23
C GLU A 186 -37.37 -47.69 32.11
N ARG A 187 -37.80 -46.82 33.06
CA ARG A 187 -37.39 -46.62 34.49
C ARG A 187 -36.04 -47.13 35.07
N GLU A 188 -35.44 -46.59 36.17
CA GLU A 188 -35.69 -45.43 37.07
C GLU A 188 -34.45 -45.15 37.98
N VAL A 189 -34.61 -44.23 38.96
CA VAL A 189 -33.96 -44.12 40.30
C VAL A 189 -33.11 -42.86 40.56
N GLN A 190 -33.45 -42.15 41.66
CA GLN A 190 -32.62 -41.14 42.35
C GLN A 190 -32.30 -41.59 43.78
N VAL A 191 -31.13 -41.18 44.32
CA VAL A 191 -30.87 -41.01 45.77
C VAL A 191 -30.01 -39.74 45.99
N LYS A 192 -30.01 -39.16 47.20
CA LYS A 192 -29.39 -37.86 47.56
C LYS A 192 -28.22 -37.99 48.58
N ASN A 193 -27.51 -36.87 48.79
CA ASN A 193 -26.64 -36.51 49.95
C ASN A 193 -25.22 -37.18 49.98
N THR A 194 -24.18 -36.68 50.68
CA THR A 194 -24.10 -35.64 51.77
C THR A 194 -22.72 -34.94 51.87
N GLN A 195 -22.70 -33.62 52.17
CA GLN A 195 -21.82 -32.81 53.07
C GLN A 195 -20.29 -33.08 53.37
N ASN A 196 -19.48 -31.98 53.35
CA ASN A 196 -18.71 -31.33 54.47
C ASN A 196 -17.17 -30.99 54.37
N TYR A 197 -16.84 -29.70 54.61
CA TYR A 197 -15.61 -29.06 55.21
C TYR A 197 -14.20 -29.27 54.54
N VAL A 198 -13.12 -28.47 54.76
CA VAL A 198 -12.57 -27.65 55.89
C VAL A 198 -11.93 -26.28 55.43
N GLN A 199 -11.58 -25.35 56.34
CA GLN A 199 -11.02 -23.97 56.12
C GLN A 199 -9.51 -23.77 56.42
N ALA A 200 -8.91 -22.67 55.89
CA ALA A 200 -7.86 -21.78 56.47
C ALA A 200 -7.73 -20.45 55.65
N GLY A 201 -7.14 -19.32 56.08
CA GLY A 201 -6.77 -18.86 57.44
C GLY A 201 -5.71 -17.72 57.57
N GLY A 202 -6.08 -16.43 57.52
CA GLY A 202 -5.25 -15.25 57.95
C GLY A 202 -4.61 -14.38 56.84
N PHE A 203 -4.19 -13.11 57.03
CA PHE A 203 -4.30 -12.13 58.16
C PHE A 203 -4.15 -10.64 57.65
N GLN A 204 -4.15 -9.61 58.52
CA GLN A 204 -4.30 -8.15 58.21
C GLN A 204 -3.27 -7.20 58.91
N SER A 205 -3.05 -5.97 58.36
CA SER A 205 -2.55 -4.71 59.03
C SER A 205 -1.04 -4.65 59.43
N THR A 206 -0.28 -3.53 59.65
CA THR A 206 -0.31 -2.03 59.46
C THR A 206 1.16 -1.48 59.65
N SER A 207 1.63 -0.21 59.61
CA SER A 207 1.17 1.20 59.36
C SER A 207 2.37 2.16 59.11
N ASP A 208 2.10 3.45 58.86
CA ASP A 208 3.01 4.66 58.80
C ASP A 208 3.82 4.97 60.10
N PRO A 209 4.88 5.85 60.13
CA PRO A 209 5.04 7.14 59.39
C PRO A 209 6.47 7.58 58.90
N ALA A 210 6.56 8.82 58.34
CA ALA A 210 7.76 9.50 57.78
C ALA A 210 8.46 10.48 58.79
N PRO A 211 9.58 11.22 58.47
CA PRO A 211 9.58 12.37 57.52
C PRO A 211 10.93 12.74 56.78
N GLU A 212 10.85 13.68 55.80
CA GLU A 212 11.81 14.76 55.42
C GLU A 212 13.31 14.46 55.04
N PHE A 213 14.06 15.25 54.24
CA PHE A 213 13.84 16.43 53.37
C PHE A 213 14.97 16.49 52.29
N PHE A 214 14.70 17.00 51.08
CA PHE A 214 15.19 18.31 50.57
C PHE A 214 14.75 18.57 49.11
N ASN A 215 14.89 19.80 48.61
CA ASN A 215 14.11 20.37 47.50
C ASN A 215 14.97 21.18 46.50
N THR A 216 14.64 21.12 45.20
CA THR A 216 14.71 22.29 44.27
C THR A 216 13.79 22.07 43.08
N GLN A 217 12.89 23.02 42.80
CA GLN A 217 12.03 23.07 41.61
C GLN A 217 12.60 24.01 40.54
N SER A 218 12.21 23.81 39.27
CA SER A 218 12.37 24.79 38.18
C SER A 218 11.05 25.53 37.91
N PRO A 219 11.08 26.80 37.45
CA PRO A 219 9.88 27.64 37.35
C PRO A 219 8.98 27.29 36.14
N PRO A 220 7.66 27.58 36.22
CA PRO A 220 6.71 27.35 35.13
C PRO A 220 6.82 28.39 34.00
N PRO A 221 6.41 28.05 32.76
CA PRO A 221 6.48 28.94 31.61
C PRO A 221 5.42 30.07 31.63
N LEU A 222 5.76 31.19 31.00
CA LEU A 222 4.90 32.38 30.87
C LEU A 222 3.78 32.18 29.84
N VAL A 223 2.55 32.59 30.20
CA VAL A 223 1.39 32.60 29.29
C VAL A 223 1.20 33.99 28.70
N ILE A 224 1.36 34.12 27.38
CA ILE A 224 1.02 35.34 26.63
C ILE A 224 -0.44 35.22 26.17
N LYS A 225 -1.29 36.19 26.53
CA LYS A 225 -2.67 36.30 26.03
C LYS A 225 -2.78 37.38 24.95
N THR A 226 -3.35 37.01 23.81
CA THR A 226 -3.79 37.94 22.75
C THR A 226 -5.27 38.30 23.01
N PRO A 227 -5.71 39.56 22.81
CA PRO A 227 -7.06 39.98 23.18
C PRO A 227 -8.14 39.55 22.18
N GLU A 228 -9.33 39.25 22.69
CA GLU A 228 -10.54 38.99 21.91
C GLU A 228 -11.14 40.29 21.35
N GLN A 229 -11.82 40.21 20.20
CA GLN A 229 -12.75 41.25 19.75
C GLN A 229 -14.21 40.85 20.08
N PRO A 230 -15.05 41.81 20.49
CA PRO A 230 -16.41 41.50 20.94
C PRO A 230 -17.38 41.27 19.77
N SER A 231 -18.24 40.27 19.90
CA SER A 231 -19.49 40.19 19.13
C SER A 231 -20.69 40.15 20.08
N THR A 232 -21.79 40.81 19.70
CA THR A 232 -22.90 41.11 20.60
C THR A 232 -24.16 40.32 20.26
N ARG A 233 -24.77 39.67 21.27
CA ARG A 233 -26.22 39.50 21.44
C ARG A 233 -26.57 38.92 22.82
N GLN A 234 -27.80 39.15 23.26
CA GLN A 234 -28.37 38.73 24.55
C GLN A 234 -29.54 37.75 24.34
N PRO A 235 -30.08 37.10 25.40
CA PRO A 235 -30.60 35.72 25.31
C PRO A 235 -32.13 35.59 25.30
N GLN A 236 -32.62 34.39 25.01
CA GLN A 236 -33.93 33.87 25.46
C GLN A 236 -33.87 32.37 25.80
N ASP A 237 -34.71 31.97 26.76
CA ASP A 237 -34.65 30.69 27.49
C ASP A 237 -35.30 29.48 26.78
N LYS A 238 -34.78 28.27 27.02
CA LYS A 238 -35.37 27.29 27.98
C LYS A 238 -34.56 25.98 28.13
N PRO A 239 -34.70 25.23 29.25
CA PRO A 239 -33.79 24.14 29.61
C PRO A 239 -34.31 22.73 29.27
N ARG A 240 -33.38 21.77 29.10
CA ARG A 240 -33.64 20.35 29.35
C ARG A 240 -32.45 19.64 30.01
N PHE A 241 -32.79 18.88 31.05
CA PHE A 241 -31.96 17.90 31.75
C PHE A 241 -31.12 17.01 30.82
N ASN A 242 -29.82 16.87 31.13
CA ASN A 242 -29.30 15.65 31.75
C ASN A 242 -27.83 15.83 32.13
N ASP A 243 -27.49 15.65 33.41
CA ASP A 243 -26.10 15.70 33.88
C ASP A 243 -25.30 14.46 33.44
N ARG A 244 -24.18 14.70 32.77
CA ARG A 244 -23.01 13.81 32.74
C ARG A 244 -21.76 14.67 32.93
N PRO A 245 -20.75 14.22 33.68
CA PRO A 245 -19.57 15.03 33.95
C PRO A 245 -18.78 15.31 32.68
N ASP A 246 -18.38 16.57 32.51
CA ASP A 246 -17.64 17.07 31.36
C ASP A 246 -16.21 16.51 31.32
N VAL A 247 -16.02 15.42 30.56
CA VAL A 247 -14.70 14.84 30.28
C VAL A 247 -14.00 15.75 29.28
N ARG A 248 -13.31 16.76 29.83
CA ARG A 248 -12.51 17.75 29.11
C ARG A 248 -11.81 17.17 27.89
N ALA A 249 -12.01 17.81 26.74
CA ALA A 249 -11.33 17.45 25.50
C ALA A 249 -9.79 17.43 25.69
N GLY A 250 -9.24 16.21 25.73
CA GLY A 250 -7.80 15.97 25.71
C GLY A 250 -7.24 16.39 24.36
N SER A 251 -6.87 17.67 24.24
CA SER A 251 -6.24 18.22 23.04
C SER A 251 -4.91 17.49 22.81
N SER A 252 -4.93 16.52 21.89
CA SER A 252 -3.78 15.68 21.57
C SER A 252 -2.72 16.51 20.85
N VAL A 253 -1.88 17.18 21.64
CA VAL A 253 -0.70 17.91 21.15
C VAL A 253 0.17 16.91 20.40
N VAL A 254 0.34 17.11 19.10
CA VAL A 254 1.27 16.33 18.30
C VAL A 254 2.65 16.50 18.92
N VAL A 255 3.20 15.41 19.48
CA VAL A 255 4.55 15.40 20.07
C VAL A 255 5.56 15.37 18.92
N VAL A 256 5.73 16.53 18.29
CA VAL A 256 6.84 16.84 17.41
C VAL A 256 8.12 16.55 18.20
N SER A 257 9.00 15.69 17.68
CA SER A 257 10.27 15.42 18.36
C SER A 257 11.07 16.72 18.47
N SER A 258 11.82 16.90 19.57
CA SER A 258 12.59 18.12 19.80
C SER A 258 13.55 18.45 18.65
N GLN A 259 14.06 17.44 17.95
CA GLN A 259 14.81 17.61 16.71
C GLN A 259 13.96 18.17 15.56
N MET A 260 12.75 17.64 15.34
CA MET A 260 11.85 18.12 14.28
C MET A 260 11.29 19.52 14.58
N GLU A 261 11.08 19.86 15.85
CA GLU A 261 10.73 21.23 16.27
C GLU A 261 11.89 22.19 15.99
N ALA A 262 13.13 21.80 16.33
CA ALA A 262 14.33 22.56 15.99
C ALA A 262 14.51 22.70 14.46
N ASP A 263 14.23 21.66 13.67
CA ASP A 263 14.28 21.69 12.21
C ASP A 263 13.25 22.69 11.64
N TYR A 264 12.00 22.67 12.13
CA TYR A 264 10.96 23.61 11.70
C TYR A 264 11.26 25.06 12.13
N LYS A 265 11.76 25.26 13.35
CA LYS A 265 12.25 26.56 13.81
C LYS A 265 13.35 27.08 12.87
N ARG A 266 14.34 26.24 12.57
CA ARG A 266 15.46 26.60 11.70
C ARG A 266 15.01 26.87 10.26
N LEU A 267 14.05 26.10 9.73
CA LEU A 267 13.43 26.36 8.44
C LEU A 267 12.77 27.76 8.41
N ASN A 268 12.07 28.14 9.48
CA ASN A 268 11.43 29.45 9.58
C ASN A 268 12.44 30.60 9.77
N GLU A 269 13.55 30.38 10.48
CA GLU A 269 14.69 31.32 10.49
C GLU A 269 15.30 31.50 9.09
N LEU A 270 15.45 30.43 8.31
CA LEU A 270 16.05 30.48 6.97
C LEU A 270 15.13 31.10 5.92
N ARG A 271 13.80 30.91 6.03
CA ARG A 271 12.77 31.49 5.14
C ARG A 271 12.90 33.01 4.97
N GLN A 272 13.48 33.74 5.93
CA GLN A 272 13.68 35.19 5.81
C GLN A 272 14.70 35.59 4.73
N TYR A 273 15.62 34.70 4.35
CA TYR A 273 16.66 34.95 3.34
C TYR A 273 16.24 34.58 1.90
N PHE A 274 14.98 34.18 1.71
CA PHE A 274 14.39 33.77 0.42
C PHE A 274 13.10 34.56 0.15
N ARG A 275 13.13 35.86 0.44
CA ARG A 275 12.01 36.77 0.21
C ARG A 275 12.06 37.32 -1.22
N TYR A 276 10.90 37.64 -1.78
CA TYR A 276 10.77 38.05 -3.19
C TYR A 276 11.58 39.32 -3.54
N SER A 277 11.90 40.16 -2.55
CA SER A 277 12.69 41.40 -2.73
C SER A 277 14.20 41.22 -2.59
N ASP A 278 14.67 40.16 -1.90
CA ASP A 278 16.09 39.91 -1.62
C ASP A 278 16.30 38.42 -1.29
N THR A 279 17.18 37.77 -2.04
CA THR A 279 17.50 36.34 -1.89
C THR A 279 19.00 36.18 -1.68
N THR A 280 19.38 35.53 -0.58
CA THR A 280 20.79 35.41 -0.20
C THR A 280 21.63 34.68 -1.24
N THR A 281 22.86 35.14 -1.45
CA THR A 281 23.90 34.47 -2.25
C THR A 281 24.83 33.60 -1.40
N ASN A 282 24.57 33.49 -0.08
CA ASN A 282 25.38 32.65 0.80
C ASN A 282 25.13 31.16 0.53
N GLN A 283 26.07 30.52 -0.18
CA GLN A 283 26.05 29.10 -0.54
C GLN A 283 25.60 28.20 0.61
N ASN A 284 26.20 28.33 1.81
CA ASN A 284 25.91 27.46 2.94
C ASN A 284 24.47 27.65 3.46
N THR A 285 23.97 28.88 3.48
CA THR A 285 22.58 29.19 3.86
C THR A 285 21.57 28.59 2.86
N ILE A 286 21.88 28.62 1.56
CA ILE A 286 21.03 28.03 0.51
C ILE A 286 21.03 26.50 0.59
N ILE A 287 22.21 25.90 0.82
CA ILE A 287 22.37 24.45 1.00
C ILE A 287 21.57 23.98 2.22
N GLU A 288 21.80 24.60 3.38
CA GLU A 288 21.09 24.28 4.63
C GLU A 288 19.56 24.36 4.44
N TYR A 289 19.09 25.44 3.80
CA TYR A 289 17.67 25.62 3.53
C TYR A 289 17.08 24.56 2.59
N ALA A 290 17.78 24.22 1.51
CA ALA A 290 17.35 23.15 0.60
C ALA A 290 17.28 21.78 1.28
N TYR A 291 18.29 21.42 2.10
CA TYR A 291 18.29 20.15 2.83
C TYR A 291 17.20 20.11 3.92
N LEU A 292 16.91 21.22 4.60
CA LEU A 292 15.79 21.30 5.54
C LEU A 292 14.43 21.22 4.84
N LEU A 293 14.25 21.86 3.68
CA LEU A 293 13.04 21.71 2.87
C LEU A 293 12.83 20.23 2.47
N LYS A 294 13.89 19.55 1.98
CA LYS A 294 13.86 18.11 1.67
C LYS A 294 13.54 17.25 2.90
N LYS A 295 14.19 17.49 4.04
CA LYS A 295 13.99 16.76 5.30
C LYS A 295 12.56 16.87 5.82
N LEU A 296 11.93 18.03 5.62
CA LEU A 296 10.57 18.36 6.09
C LEU A 296 9.50 18.23 4.99
N HIS A 297 9.82 17.53 3.89
CA HIS A 297 8.92 17.26 2.76
C HIS A 297 8.24 18.51 2.17
N GLN A 298 8.96 19.63 2.18
CA GLN A 298 8.55 20.92 1.61
C GLN A 298 9.07 21.07 0.16
N ALA A 299 8.43 21.93 -0.63
CA ALA A 299 8.84 22.19 -2.01
C ALA A 299 10.24 22.85 -2.09
N PHE A 300 11.26 22.08 -2.52
CA PHE A 300 12.66 22.52 -2.63
C PHE A 300 13.11 22.87 -4.07
N ASN A 301 12.35 22.48 -5.10
CA ASN A 301 12.80 22.54 -6.50
C ASN A 301 13.28 23.92 -6.96
N GLN A 302 12.64 25.01 -6.52
CA GLN A 302 13.05 26.37 -6.83
C GLN A 302 14.39 26.76 -6.17
N VAL A 303 14.60 26.38 -4.91
CA VAL A 303 15.84 26.66 -4.16
C VAL A 303 17.01 25.88 -4.74
N VAL A 304 16.79 24.62 -5.13
CA VAL A 304 17.76 23.79 -5.86
C VAL A 304 18.11 24.42 -7.21
N ASN A 305 17.12 24.88 -7.97
CA ASN A 305 17.35 25.56 -9.25
C ASN A 305 18.11 26.88 -9.12
N TYR A 306 17.86 27.65 -8.06
CA TYR A 306 18.59 28.87 -7.74
C TYR A 306 20.05 28.58 -7.37
N TYR A 307 20.29 27.64 -6.45
CA TYR A 307 21.63 27.22 -6.04
C TYR A 307 22.48 26.74 -7.23
N LEU A 308 21.91 25.89 -8.09
CA LEU A 308 22.61 25.31 -9.23
C LEU A 308 22.86 26.30 -10.39
N GLU A 309 22.16 27.45 -10.41
CA GLU A 309 22.48 28.54 -11.35
C GLU A 309 23.54 29.49 -10.75
N LEU A 310 23.47 29.76 -9.44
CA LEU A 310 24.49 30.52 -8.70
C LEU A 310 25.86 29.82 -8.76
N GLU A 311 25.90 28.51 -8.49
CA GLU A 311 27.11 27.70 -8.50
C GLU A 311 27.45 27.09 -9.87
N LYS A 312 26.83 27.56 -10.96
CA LYS A 312 26.98 26.98 -12.32
C LYS A 312 28.41 26.85 -12.82
N ALA A 313 29.27 27.84 -12.55
CA ALA A 313 30.70 27.80 -12.88
C ALA A 313 31.51 26.86 -11.96
N ASN A 314 30.94 26.46 -10.84
CA ASN A 314 31.58 25.75 -9.73
C ASN A 314 31.10 24.29 -9.57
N LEU A 315 30.21 23.77 -10.43
CA LEU A 315 29.58 22.46 -10.26
C LEU A 315 30.54 21.25 -10.29
N TYR A 316 31.83 21.48 -10.59
CA TYR A 316 32.90 20.50 -10.47
C TYR A 316 33.37 20.25 -9.01
N LYS A 317 33.07 21.15 -8.06
CA LYS A 317 33.45 21.01 -6.64
C LYS A 317 32.68 19.86 -5.96
N GLU A 318 33.34 19.11 -5.08
CA GLU A 318 32.75 17.96 -4.37
C GLU A 318 31.47 18.30 -3.58
N GLN A 319 31.39 19.48 -2.94
CA GLN A 319 30.17 19.94 -2.26
C GLN A 319 28.99 20.04 -3.24
N ASN A 320 29.23 20.66 -4.40
CA ASN A 320 28.23 20.86 -5.45
C ASN A 320 27.87 19.54 -6.14
N LYS A 321 28.84 18.62 -6.31
CA LYS A 321 28.62 17.26 -6.80
C LYS A 321 27.70 16.46 -5.87
N ASN A 322 27.94 16.51 -4.57
CA ASN A 322 27.07 15.84 -3.58
C ASN A 322 25.69 16.48 -3.50
N PHE A 323 25.57 17.81 -3.59
CA PHE A 323 24.28 18.50 -3.68
C PHE A 323 23.49 18.07 -4.94
N ILE A 324 24.13 18.03 -6.11
CA ILE A 324 23.53 17.51 -7.35
C ILE A 324 23.04 16.08 -7.15
N TYR A 325 23.84 15.21 -6.52
CA TYR A 325 23.45 13.84 -6.23
C TYR A 325 22.22 13.79 -5.32
N ASP A 326 22.23 14.49 -4.19
CA ASP A 326 21.17 14.39 -3.19
C ASP A 326 19.84 15.00 -3.64
N PHE A 327 19.83 15.93 -4.61
CA PHE A 327 18.60 16.56 -5.13
C PHE A 327 18.13 16.03 -6.49
N ALA A 328 18.90 15.16 -7.14
CA ALA A 328 18.49 14.42 -8.35
C ALA A 328 17.53 13.26 -8.02
N ILE A 329 16.43 13.58 -7.33
CA ILE A 329 15.38 12.64 -6.87
C ILE A 329 14.02 12.90 -7.54
N ASN A 330 13.93 13.93 -8.39
CA ASN A 330 12.84 14.21 -9.32
C ASN A 330 13.43 14.92 -10.56
N LEU A 331 12.60 15.20 -11.57
CA LEU A 331 12.99 15.94 -12.78
C LEU A 331 12.45 17.38 -12.83
N GLU A 332 11.77 17.83 -11.78
CA GLU A 332 11.20 19.18 -11.65
C GLU A 332 12.28 20.25 -11.42
N ASN A 333 13.49 19.81 -11.02
CA ASN A 333 14.67 20.64 -10.85
C ASN A 333 15.83 20.22 -11.77
N LYS A 334 16.90 21.04 -11.82
CA LYS A 334 18.08 20.88 -12.69
C LYS A 334 19.09 19.83 -12.20
N ALA A 335 18.98 19.31 -10.98
CA ALA A 335 19.99 18.42 -10.41
C ALA A 335 20.15 17.13 -11.23
N ILE A 336 19.04 16.52 -11.66
CA ILE A 336 19.09 15.33 -12.53
C ILE A 336 19.76 15.62 -13.88
N ASP A 337 19.60 16.83 -14.44
CA ASP A 337 20.21 17.21 -15.72
C ASP A 337 21.74 17.30 -15.61
N TYR A 338 22.25 17.79 -14.48
CA TYR A 338 23.68 17.83 -14.18
C TYR A 338 24.23 16.46 -13.74
N LEU A 339 23.45 15.66 -13.00
CA LEU A 339 23.83 14.28 -12.67
C LEU A 339 24.02 13.45 -13.93
N VAL A 340 23.07 13.53 -14.87
CA VAL A 340 23.12 12.77 -16.12
C VAL A 340 24.15 13.32 -17.09
N ALA A 341 24.42 14.64 -17.10
CA ALA A 341 25.48 15.24 -17.91
C ALA A 341 26.90 14.76 -17.52
N ASP A 342 27.11 14.32 -16.27
CA ASP A 342 28.39 13.77 -15.80
C ASP A 342 28.20 12.41 -15.10
N ILE A 343 27.36 11.55 -15.69
CA ILE A 343 26.91 10.33 -15.01
C ILE A 343 28.05 9.35 -14.70
N GLN A 344 29.14 9.38 -15.47
CA GLN A 344 30.30 8.51 -15.23
C GLN A 344 31.09 8.89 -13.97
N TYR A 345 31.18 10.18 -13.63
CA TYR A 345 31.71 10.64 -12.34
C TYR A 345 30.93 10.01 -11.18
N TYR A 346 29.60 10.10 -11.25
CA TYR A 346 28.72 9.53 -10.23
C TYR A 346 28.81 8.00 -10.18
N LYS A 347 28.76 7.30 -11.32
CA LYS A 347 28.88 5.82 -11.38
C LYS A 347 30.22 5.34 -10.80
N THR A 348 31.30 6.08 -11.01
CA THR A 348 32.63 5.79 -10.43
C THR A 348 32.71 6.08 -8.92
N ARG A 349 32.09 7.16 -8.42
CA ARG A 349 32.20 7.60 -7.02
C ARG A 349 31.12 7.06 -6.06
N LYS A 350 29.95 6.66 -6.58
CA LYS A 350 28.77 6.22 -5.80
C LYS A 350 28.36 4.76 -6.13
N GLY A 351 28.97 4.16 -7.15
CA GLY A 351 28.60 2.84 -7.66
C GLY A 351 27.59 2.91 -8.80
N GLY A 352 27.79 2.09 -9.84
CA GLY A 352 26.97 2.10 -11.05
C GLY A 352 25.48 1.81 -10.79
N GLU A 353 25.22 0.83 -9.93
CA GLU A 353 23.86 0.41 -9.54
C GLU A 353 23.10 1.49 -8.78
N ALA A 354 23.70 2.06 -7.72
CA ALA A 354 23.07 3.12 -6.92
C ALA A 354 22.65 4.33 -7.79
N VAL A 355 23.50 4.74 -8.72
CA VAL A 355 23.19 5.83 -9.67
C VAL A 355 22.09 5.44 -10.64
N ASN A 356 22.13 4.22 -11.20
CA ASN A 356 21.07 3.73 -12.10
C ASN A 356 19.71 3.71 -11.38
N SER A 357 19.66 3.14 -10.16
CA SER A 357 18.45 3.05 -9.35
C SER A 357 17.93 4.42 -8.92
N GLN A 358 18.80 5.36 -8.55
CA GLN A 358 18.36 6.72 -8.24
C GLN A 358 17.76 7.43 -9.47
N VAL A 359 18.38 7.31 -10.65
CA VAL A 359 17.85 7.87 -11.90
C VAL A 359 16.48 7.25 -12.22
N LYS A 360 16.34 5.92 -12.12
CA LYS A 360 15.04 5.24 -12.30
C LYS A 360 13.98 5.74 -11.30
N ASN A 361 14.32 5.88 -10.02
CA ASN A 361 13.39 6.37 -9.00
C ASN A 361 12.94 7.81 -9.27
N ALA A 362 13.88 8.71 -9.63
CA ALA A 362 13.56 10.09 -9.98
C ALA A 362 12.60 10.17 -11.19
N ILE A 363 12.80 9.29 -12.19
CA ILE A 363 11.92 9.14 -13.34
C ILE A 363 10.55 8.61 -12.92
N ASN A 364 10.47 7.54 -12.12
CA ASN A 364 9.21 6.96 -11.66
C ASN A 364 8.33 7.99 -10.93
N TYR A 365 8.89 8.72 -9.95
CA TYR A 365 8.17 9.77 -9.24
C TYR A 365 7.70 10.89 -10.19
N THR A 366 8.53 11.28 -11.14
CA THR A 366 8.20 12.29 -12.16
C THR A 366 7.05 11.83 -13.05
N VAL A 367 7.06 10.58 -13.51
CA VAL A 367 6.00 10.03 -14.38
C VAL A 367 4.66 9.97 -13.65
N LEU A 368 4.65 9.66 -12.35
CA LEU A 368 3.44 9.72 -11.52
C LEU A 368 2.88 11.15 -11.36
N THR A 369 3.74 12.16 -11.18
CA THR A 369 3.31 13.58 -11.22
C THR A 369 2.77 13.96 -12.60
N ALA A 370 3.49 13.60 -13.67
CA ALA A 370 3.10 13.87 -15.05
C ALA A 370 1.74 13.22 -15.42
N ILE A 371 1.43 12.05 -14.87
CA ILE A 371 0.10 11.41 -14.99
C ILE A 371 -0.96 12.25 -14.28
N ARG A 372 -0.75 12.56 -13.00
CA ARG A 372 -1.70 13.31 -12.15
C ARG A 372 -2.07 14.67 -12.76
N GLU A 373 -1.08 15.36 -13.32
CA GLU A 373 -1.23 16.70 -13.90
C GLU A 373 -1.49 16.66 -15.42
N LYS A 374 -1.52 15.46 -16.01
CA LYS A 374 -1.56 15.18 -17.46
C LYS A 374 -0.49 15.95 -18.28
N ASP A 375 0.65 16.32 -17.66
CA ASP A 375 1.73 17.08 -18.28
C ASP A 375 2.66 16.22 -19.16
N ARG A 376 2.39 16.28 -20.47
CA ARG A 376 3.22 15.67 -21.51
C ARG A 376 4.63 16.25 -21.60
N LYS A 377 4.88 17.50 -21.18
CA LYS A 377 6.23 18.11 -21.20
C LYS A 377 7.12 17.51 -20.13
N LEU A 378 6.60 17.37 -18.90
CA LEU A 378 7.29 16.68 -17.82
C LEU A 378 7.57 15.21 -18.18
N PHE A 379 6.62 14.52 -18.84
CA PHE A 379 6.85 13.19 -19.39
C PHE A 379 7.96 13.15 -20.47
N THR A 380 7.94 14.06 -21.45
CA THR A 380 9.01 14.13 -22.46
C THR A 380 10.38 14.46 -21.84
N LYS A 381 10.45 15.20 -20.72
CA LYS A 381 11.70 15.32 -19.95
C LYS A 381 12.13 13.97 -19.36
N ALA A 382 11.20 13.16 -18.85
CA ALA A 382 11.50 11.81 -18.38
C ALA A 382 12.09 10.92 -19.49
N GLU A 383 11.51 10.92 -20.69
CA GLU A 383 12.07 10.22 -21.85
C GLU A 383 13.50 10.68 -22.16
N GLN A 384 13.75 11.99 -22.20
CA GLN A 384 15.08 12.56 -22.45
C GLN A 384 16.12 12.14 -21.40
N VAL A 385 15.72 12.03 -20.13
CA VAL A 385 16.60 11.56 -19.05
C VAL A 385 16.89 10.05 -19.18
N ILE A 386 15.91 9.23 -19.59
CA ILE A 386 16.14 7.80 -19.89
C ILE A 386 17.21 7.65 -20.99
N TYR A 387 17.04 8.32 -22.13
CA TYR A 387 18.00 8.26 -23.24
C TYR A 387 19.40 8.76 -22.82
N ARG A 388 19.50 9.92 -22.16
CA ARG A 388 20.80 10.53 -21.78
C ARG A 388 21.55 9.77 -20.68
N SER A 389 20.85 9.00 -19.84
CA SER A 389 21.47 8.34 -18.67
C SER A 389 22.12 6.98 -18.96
N HIS A 390 21.96 6.45 -20.18
CA HIS A 390 22.58 5.18 -20.61
C HIS A 390 22.32 4.06 -19.57
N LEU A 391 21.04 3.87 -19.22
CA LEU A 391 20.61 2.84 -18.27
C LEU A 391 20.75 1.43 -18.88
N PRO A 392 21.08 0.40 -18.09
CA PRO A 392 20.90 -0.98 -18.53
C PRO A 392 19.42 -1.23 -18.79
N ASN A 393 19.13 -1.88 -19.94
CA ASN A 393 17.79 -2.19 -20.43
C ASN A 393 16.88 -0.93 -20.52
N TYR A 394 17.43 0.18 -21.02
CA TYR A 394 16.70 1.45 -21.12
C TYR A 394 15.45 1.37 -22.00
N GLU A 395 15.41 0.49 -23.00
CA GLU A 395 14.27 0.32 -23.92
C GLU A 395 13.06 -0.30 -23.22
N THR A 396 13.27 -1.34 -22.41
CA THR A 396 12.25 -1.94 -21.55
C THR A 396 11.72 -0.92 -20.54
N PHE A 397 12.63 -0.19 -19.86
CA PHE A 397 12.23 0.84 -18.89
C PHE A 397 11.49 2.03 -19.55
N LEU A 398 11.86 2.40 -20.77
CA LEU A 398 11.15 3.40 -21.56
C LEU A 398 9.76 2.92 -22.00
N PHE A 399 9.63 1.64 -22.36
CA PHE A 399 8.34 1.00 -22.66
C PHE A 399 7.43 0.95 -21.43
N GLU A 400 7.97 0.59 -20.25
CA GLU A 400 7.27 0.63 -18.97
C GLU A 400 6.76 2.04 -18.66
N MET A 401 7.62 3.06 -18.74
CA MET A 401 7.25 4.46 -18.45
C MET A 401 6.24 5.03 -19.45
N ARG A 402 6.37 4.72 -20.76
CA ARG A 402 5.37 5.09 -21.78
C ARG A 402 4.04 4.38 -21.56
N SER A 403 4.07 3.10 -21.20
CA SER A 403 2.87 2.34 -20.88
C SER A 403 2.16 2.92 -19.66
N LEU A 404 2.89 3.19 -18.58
CA LEU A 404 2.35 3.78 -17.35
C LEU A 404 1.75 5.17 -17.62
N PHE A 405 2.47 6.03 -18.35
CA PHE A 405 2.00 7.37 -18.68
C PHE A 405 0.73 7.36 -19.55
N TYR A 406 0.73 6.68 -20.69
CA TYR A 406 -0.43 6.71 -21.60
C TYR A 406 -1.67 6.02 -21.02
N GLN A 407 -1.51 4.99 -20.18
CA GLN A 407 -2.64 4.43 -19.42
C GLN A 407 -3.17 5.46 -18.40
N GLY A 408 -2.29 6.05 -17.58
CA GLY A 408 -2.67 7.00 -16.53
C GLY A 408 -3.30 8.31 -17.03
N ILE A 409 -3.04 8.72 -18.28
CA ILE A 409 -3.72 9.87 -18.91
C ILE A 409 -4.86 9.48 -19.85
N GLU A 410 -5.19 8.19 -19.96
CA GLU A 410 -6.22 7.59 -20.85
C GLU A 410 -5.96 7.83 -22.36
N ASP A 411 -4.71 8.04 -22.76
CA ASP A 411 -4.33 8.18 -24.18
C ASP A 411 -4.17 6.81 -24.85
N TRP A 412 -5.28 6.10 -24.96
CA TRP A 412 -5.37 4.78 -25.58
C TRP A 412 -4.98 4.78 -27.08
N SER A 413 -4.98 5.96 -27.72
CA SER A 413 -4.50 6.12 -29.10
C SER A 413 -2.96 6.15 -29.19
N ALA A 414 -2.27 6.83 -28.27
CA ALA A 414 -0.82 6.76 -28.18
C ALA A 414 -0.35 5.41 -27.64
N TYR A 415 -1.01 4.90 -26.58
CA TYR A 415 -0.74 3.58 -25.99
C TYR A 415 -0.79 2.48 -27.05
N SER A 416 -1.89 2.36 -27.81
CA SER A 416 -2.04 1.27 -28.78
C SER A 416 -1.02 1.32 -29.92
N LYS A 417 -0.65 2.52 -30.40
CA LYS A 417 0.41 2.70 -31.42
C LYS A 417 1.80 2.37 -30.88
N MET A 418 2.07 2.72 -29.62
CA MET A 418 3.35 2.50 -28.94
C MET A 418 3.54 1.01 -28.63
N VAL A 419 2.55 0.37 -28.00
CA VAL A 419 2.57 -1.06 -27.70
C VAL A 419 2.57 -1.89 -28.99
N SER A 420 1.75 -1.54 -29.99
CA SER A 420 1.75 -2.27 -31.27
C SER A 420 3.13 -2.32 -31.91
N ARG A 421 3.94 -1.25 -31.79
CA ARG A 421 5.30 -1.24 -32.34
C ARG A 421 6.26 -2.07 -31.50
N TYR A 422 6.20 -1.93 -30.17
CA TYR A 422 7.04 -2.72 -29.26
C TYR A 422 6.82 -4.23 -29.46
N MET A 423 5.56 -4.67 -29.64
CA MET A 423 5.18 -6.06 -29.93
C MET A 423 5.54 -6.54 -31.35
N GLU A 424 5.93 -5.63 -32.26
CA GLU A 424 6.43 -5.95 -33.61
C GLU A 424 7.97 -5.96 -33.66
N GLU A 425 8.62 -5.18 -32.78
CA GLU A 425 10.07 -5.06 -32.67
C GLU A 425 10.69 -6.09 -31.68
N ASN A 426 9.90 -6.69 -30.79
CA ASN A 426 10.37 -7.59 -29.73
C ASN A 426 9.61 -8.94 -29.71
N THR A 427 10.33 -10.03 -29.46
CA THR A 427 9.73 -11.34 -29.21
C THR A 427 9.27 -11.44 -27.75
N ILE A 428 7.95 -11.51 -27.53
CA ILE A 428 7.35 -11.76 -26.22
C ILE A 428 6.84 -13.20 -26.17
N SER A 429 7.39 -14.01 -25.26
CA SER A 429 7.08 -15.44 -25.12
C SER A 429 6.33 -15.79 -23.82
N ASP A 430 5.89 -14.78 -23.08
CA ASP A 430 5.12 -14.93 -21.85
C ASP A 430 3.60 -14.88 -22.19
N PRO A 431 2.84 -15.97 -21.95
CA PRO A 431 1.42 -16.03 -22.32
C PRO A 431 0.57 -15.08 -21.48
N VAL A 432 0.95 -14.82 -20.22
CA VAL A 432 0.24 -13.89 -19.33
C VAL A 432 0.42 -12.46 -19.84
N VAL A 433 1.65 -12.05 -20.18
CA VAL A 433 1.93 -10.70 -20.72
C VAL A 433 1.24 -10.49 -22.07
N LEU A 434 1.27 -11.48 -22.97
CA LEU A 434 0.57 -11.44 -24.26
C LEU A 434 -0.94 -11.21 -24.07
N ASN A 435 -1.56 -11.96 -23.16
CA ASN A 435 -2.97 -11.80 -22.81
C ASN A 435 -3.26 -10.45 -22.14
N ASP A 436 -2.46 -10.05 -21.16
CA ASP A 436 -2.71 -8.87 -20.33
C ASP A 436 -2.54 -7.56 -21.13
N ILE A 437 -1.75 -7.58 -22.21
CA ILE A 437 -1.75 -6.53 -23.25
C ILE A 437 -3.03 -6.60 -24.11
N ALA A 438 -3.39 -7.79 -24.61
CA ALA A 438 -4.56 -7.98 -25.46
C ALA A 438 -5.87 -7.57 -24.76
N LEU A 439 -5.99 -7.83 -23.45
CA LEU A 439 -7.12 -7.44 -22.59
C LEU A 439 -7.20 -5.93 -22.38
N LYS A 440 -6.06 -5.22 -22.24
CA LYS A 440 -6.05 -3.75 -22.20
C LYS A 440 -6.49 -3.13 -23.52
N PHE A 441 -6.13 -3.76 -24.65
CA PHE A 441 -6.64 -3.37 -25.97
C PHE A 441 -8.16 -3.66 -26.08
N GLN A 442 -8.61 -4.84 -25.63
CA GLN A 442 -10.03 -5.20 -25.60
C GLN A 442 -10.86 -4.16 -24.83
N ARG A 443 -10.45 -3.79 -23.63
CA ARG A 443 -11.19 -2.84 -22.79
C ARG A 443 -11.22 -1.43 -23.41
N ASN A 444 -10.07 -0.92 -23.86
CA ASN A 444 -9.92 0.52 -24.07
C ASN A 444 -9.69 0.98 -25.53
N VAL A 445 -9.38 0.09 -26.47
CA VAL A 445 -8.98 0.48 -27.84
C VAL A 445 -10.13 0.28 -28.83
N ASN A 446 -10.51 1.36 -29.53
CA ASN A 446 -11.61 1.37 -30.49
C ASN A 446 -11.17 1.14 -31.96
N ASP A 447 -9.87 1.17 -32.24
CA ASP A 447 -9.33 0.95 -33.60
C ASP A 447 -9.40 -0.54 -33.98
N LYS A 448 -10.24 -0.89 -34.96
CA LYS A 448 -10.42 -2.27 -35.42
C LYS A 448 -9.16 -2.93 -35.99
N LYS A 449 -8.17 -2.17 -36.46
CA LYS A 449 -6.86 -2.73 -36.89
C LYS A 449 -6.00 -3.07 -35.67
N MET A 450 -6.00 -2.23 -34.64
CA MET A 450 -5.29 -2.50 -33.39
C MET A 450 -5.91 -3.66 -32.61
N LEU A 451 -7.24 -3.76 -32.58
CA LEU A 451 -7.94 -4.93 -32.01
C LEU A 451 -7.59 -6.23 -32.75
N LYS A 452 -7.38 -6.19 -34.07
CA LYS A 452 -6.91 -7.37 -34.82
C LYS A 452 -5.45 -7.77 -34.53
N LYS A 453 -4.60 -6.83 -34.08
CA LYS A 453 -3.27 -7.19 -33.53
C LYS A 453 -3.37 -7.83 -32.14
N ALA A 454 -4.25 -7.30 -31.28
CA ALA A 454 -4.56 -7.92 -29.98
C ALA A 454 -5.12 -9.34 -30.11
N ILE A 455 -5.94 -9.62 -31.14
CA ILE A 455 -6.37 -10.98 -31.49
C ILE A 455 -5.16 -11.89 -31.77
N GLY A 456 -4.18 -11.43 -32.57
CA GLY A 456 -2.96 -12.20 -32.82
C GLY A 456 -2.14 -12.48 -31.56
N TRP A 457 -2.01 -11.50 -30.65
CA TRP A 457 -1.27 -11.67 -29.39
C TRP A 457 -1.96 -12.66 -28.43
N VAL A 458 -3.29 -12.62 -28.30
CA VAL A 458 -4.00 -13.58 -27.45
C VAL A 458 -4.07 -14.98 -28.09
N GLN A 459 -4.10 -15.08 -29.43
CA GLN A 459 -3.95 -16.36 -30.12
C GLN A 459 -2.56 -16.97 -29.88
N GLU A 460 -1.50 -16.16 -29.86
CA GLU A 460 -0.15 -16.61 -29.50
C GLU A 460 -0.04 -17.01 -28.01
N SER A 461 -0.71 -16.28 -27.10
CA SER A 461 -0.87 -16.66 -25.69
C SER A 461 -1.49 -18.07 -25.58
N ILE A 462 -2.64 -18.31 -26.21
CA ILE A 462 -3.32 -19.62 -26.25
C ILE A 462 -2.43 -20.73 -26.86
N ARG A 463 -1.60 -20.38 -27.85
CA ARG A 463 -0.68 -21.31 -28.53
C ARG A 463 0.54 -21.69 -27.67
N ILE A 464 0.94 -20.83 -26.73
CA ILE A 464 2.00 -21.10 -25.76
C ILE A 464 1.43 -21.86 -24.57
N GLU A 465 0.32 -21.40 -24.00
CA GLU A 465 -0.35 -21.99 -22.85
C GLU A 465 -1.87 -21.80 -22.97
N ASN A 466 -2.62 -22.90 -23.09
CA ASN A 466 -4.05 -22.85 -23.35
C ASN A 466 -4.85 -22.77 -22.03
N GLU A 467 -5.40 -21.60 -21.71
CA GLU A 467 -6.02 -21.31 -20.41
C GLU A 467 -7.41 -20.66 -20.52
N PHE A 468 -8.14 -20.60 -19.40
CA PHE A 468 -9.42 -19.89 -19.34
C PHE A 468 -9.26 -18.41 -19.70
N TYR A 469 -8.28 -17.72 -19.08
CA TYR A 469 -8.12 -16.27 -19.15
C TYR A 469 -7.87 -15.75 -20.58
N ASN A 470 -7.10 -16.49 -21.39
CA ASN A 470 -6.75 -16.07 -22.75
C ASN A 470 -7.81 -16.49 -23.78
N ASN A 471 -8.45 -17.65 -23.63
CA ASN A 471 -9.63 -17.99 -24.42
C ASN A 471 -10.80 -17.02 -24.18
N TYR A 472 -11.04 -16.61 -22.94
CA TYR A 472 -12.08 -15.62 -22.61
C TYR A 472 -11.74 -14.23 -23.17
N THR A 473 -10.48 -13.78 -23.05
CA THR A 473 -10.03 -12.51 -23.65
C THR A 473 -10.14 -12.53 -25.19
N TYR A 474 -9.86 -13.67 -25.83
CA TYR A 474 -10.04 -13.88 -27.26
C TYR A 474 -11.53 -13.79 -27.67
N ALA A 475 -12.44 -14.41 -26.91
CA ALA A 475 -13.88 -14.29 -27.12
C ALA A 475 -14.34 -12.82 -27.03
N LEU A 476 -13.92 -12.11 -25.99
CA LEU A 476 -14.23 -10.68 -25.79
C LEU A 476 -13.69 -9.79 -26.93
N LEU A 477 -12.52 -10.11 -27.49
CA LEU A 477 -11.97 -9.40 -28.66
C LEU A 477 -12.77 -9.69 -29.94
N LEU A 478 -13.25 -10.92 -30.13
CA LEU A 478 -14.07 -11.29 -31.29
C LEU A 478 -15.44 -10.60 -31.29
N VAL A 479 -16.07 -10.41 -30.12
CA VAL A 479 -17.25 -9.52 -29.99
C VAL A 479 -16.90 -8.11 -30.45
N ARG A 480 -15.80 -7.54 -29.94
CA ARG A 480 -15.35 -6.19 -30.29
C ARG A 480 -14.97 -6.00 -31.76
N THR A 481 -14.59 -7.05 -32.48
CA THR A 481 -14.33 -6.98 -33.93
C THR A 481 -15.56 -7.32 -34.79
N ASN A 482 -16.71 -7.65 -34.19
CA ASN A 482 -17.95 -8.05 -34.87
C ASN A 482 -17.82 -9.43 -35.58
N GLU A 483 -17.26 -10.42 -34.88
CA GLU A 483 -17.14 -11.81 -35.33
C GLU A 483 -17.84 -12.77 -34.32
N PRO A 484 -19.15 -12.59 -34.03
CA PRO A 484 -19.80 -13.12 -32.82
C PRO A 484 -19.94 -14.65 -32.80
N GLN A 485 -20.08 -15.34 -33.94
CA GLN A 485 -20.14 -16.81 -33.96
C GLN A 485 -18.81 -17.40 -33.45
N LYS A 486 -17.68 -16.77 -33.80
CA LYS A 486 -16.37 -17.16 -33.28
C LYS A 486 -16.23 -16.81 -31.80
N ALA A 487 -16.79 -15.67 -31.37
CA ALA A 487 -16.79 -15.28 -29.96
C ALA A 487 -17.53 -16.31 -29.09
N TYR A 488 -18.67 -16.81 -29.56
CA TYR A 488 -19.43 -17.89 -28.92
C TYR A 488 -18.58 -19.17 -28.77
N SER A 489 -17.97 -19.66 -29.85
CA SER A 489 -17.09 -20.84 -29.80
C SER A 489 -15.85 -20.63 -28.92
N ALA A 490 -15.27 -19.43 -28.89
CA ALA A 490 -14.13 -19.10 -28.03
C ALA A 490 -14.52 -19.05 -26.54
N ALA A 491 -15.71 -18.52 -26.21
CA ALA A 491 -16.24 -18.51 -24.84
C ALA A 491 -16.57 -19.93 -24.35
N GLN A 492 -17.16 -20.77 -25.21
CA GLN A 492 -17.33 -22.21 -24.95
C GLN A 492 -15.98 -22.91 -24.72
N ASN A 493 -14.95 -22.61 -25.52
CA ASN A 493 -13.62 -23.20 -25.32
C ASN A 493 -12.98 -22.75 -24.01
N ALA A 494 -13.17 -21.49 -23.58
CA ALA A 494 -12.72 -21.03 -22.26
C ALA A 494 -13.33 -21.87 -21.13
N ILE A 495 -14.67 -22.03 -21.13
CA ILE A 495 -15.41 -22.84 -20.16
C ILE A 495 -14.88 -24.30 -20.15
N TYR A 496 -14.69 -24.88 -21.33
CA TYR A 496 -14.14 -26.24 -21.47
C TYR A 496 -12.73 -26.36 -20.88
N VAL A 497 -11.84 -25.40 -21.12
CA VAL A 497 -10.48 -25.41 -20.57
C VAL A 497 -10.49 -25.34 -19.04
N ALA A 498 -11.28 -24.45 -18.43
CA ALA A 498 -11.44 -24.40 -16.97
C ALA A 498 -11.96 -25.73 -16.39
N GLN A 499 -12.97 -26.33 -17.01
CA GLN A 499 -13.51 -27.64 -16.60
C GLN A 499 -12.49 -28.78 -16.73
N MET A 500 -11.54 -28.67 -17.67
CA MET A 500 -10.45 -29.64 -17.83
C MET A 500 -9.31 -29.42 -16.82
N ARG A 501 -9.06 -28.18 -16.36
CA ARG A 501 -8.09 -27.87 -15.30
C ARG A 501 -8.53 -28.39 -13.93
N ARG A 502 -9.82 -28.24 -13.58
CA ARG A 502 -10.41 -28.64 -12.29
C ARG A 502 -9.79 -27.95 -11.06
N ASP A 503 -9.28 -26.75 -11.26
CA ASP A 503 -8.66 -25.90 -10.24
C ASP A 503 -9.68 -25.07 -9.42
N GLY A 504 -10.88 -24.84 -9.97
CA GLY A 504 -11.91 -24.00 -9.36
C GLY A 504 -12.10 -22.64 -10.03
N THR A 505 -11.46 -22.39 -11.18
CA THR A 505 -11.60 -21.16 -11.99
C THR A 505 -13.08 -20.76 -12.18
N ASP A 506 -13.42 -19.50 -11.89
CA ASP A 506 -14.77 -18.99 -12.10
C ASP A 506 -15.08 -18.81 -13.59
N ILE A 507 -16.05 -19.58 -14.08
CA ILE A 507 -16.56 -19.54 -15.46
C ILE A 507 -17.77 -18.62 -15.63
N SER A 508 -18.29 -17.99 -14.58
CA SER A 508 -19.56 -17.24 -14.58
C SER A 508 -19.60 -16.14 -15.63
N ALA A 509 -18.51 -15.39 -15.80
CA ALA A 509 -18.42 -14.34 -16.82
C ALA A 509 -18.42 -14.89 -18.27
N ALA A 510 -17.88 -16.09 -18.48
CA ALA A 510 -17.91 -16.76 -19.78
C ALA A 510 -19.28 -17.38 -20.08
N LEU A 511 -19.98 -17.92 -19.08
CA LEU A 511 -21.37 -18.37 -19.20
C LEU A 511 -22.30 -17.21 -19.60
N GLN A 512 -22.23 -16.08 -18.89
CA GLN A 512 -22.99 -14.87 -19.22
C GLN A 512 -22.67 -14.29 -20.62
N LEU A 513 -21.50 -14.61 -21.19
CA LEU A 513 -21.15 -14.25 -22.56
C LEU A 513 -21.75 -15.23 -23.57
N VAL A 514 -21.72 -16.53 -23.28
CA VAL A 514 -22.36 -17.60 -24.08
C VAL A 514 -23.88 -17.40 -24.16
N ASP A 515 -24.54 -17.10 -23.04
CA ASP A 515 -26.01 -16.90 -22.95
C ASP A 515 -26.50 -15.62 -23.68
N ARG A 516 -25.66 -14.58 -23.68
CA ARG A 516 -25.95 -13.34 -24.42
C ARG A 516 -25.79 -13.53 -25.92
N LEU A 517 -24.70 -14.19 -26.33
CA LEU A 517 -24.45 -14.48 -27.74
C LEU A 517 -25.46 -15.47 -28.31
N SER A 518 -25.94 -16.46 -27.53
CA SER A 518 -26.98 -17.38 -27.99
C SER A 518 -28.33 -16.70 -28.18
N SER A 519 -28.73 -15.78 -27.30
CA SER A 519 -29.98 -15.01 -27.50
C SER A 519 -29.90 -14.05 -28.69
N GLU A 520 -28.74 -13.43 -28.94
CA GLU A 520 -28.48 -12.64 -30.16
C GLU A 520 -28.51 -13.47 -31.47
N PHE A 521 -28.41 -14.80 -31.41
CA PHE A 521 -28.56 -15.71 -32.58
C PHE A 521 -29.94 -16.36 -32.72
N GLY A 522 -30.80 -16.29 -31.69
CA GLY A 522 -32.13 -16.92 -31.73
C GLY A 522 -33.02 -16.36 -32.83
N ASP A 523 -32.98 -15.04 -33.04
CA ASP A 523 -33.81 -14.32 -34.02
C ASP A 523 -33.37 -14.50 -35.49
N TYR A 524 -32.40 -15.38 -35.80
CA TYR A 524 -31.83 -15.56 -37.15
C TYR A 524 -32.07 -16.94 -37.78
N HIS A 525 -32.99 -17.74 -37.22
CA HIS A 525 -33.27 -19.11 -37.67
C HIS A 525 -34.76 -19.45 -37.93
N ASP A 526 -35.65 -18.46 -37.95
CA ASP A 526 -37.11 -18.62 -38.13
C ASP A 526 -37.68 -17.92 -39.42
N ASP A 527 -36.82 -17.67 -40.42
CA ASP A 527 -37.15 -17.14 -41.78
C ASP A 527 -36.66 -18.12 -42.89
#